data_AF-A0A9K3HVJ3-F1
#
_entry.id   AF-A0A9K3HVJ3-F1
#
_cell.length_a   1.000
_cell.length_b   1.000
_cell.length_c   1.000
_cell.angle_alpha   90.00
_cell.angle_beta   90.00
_cell.angle_gamma   90.00
#
_symmetry.space_group_name_H-M   'P 1'
#
loop_
_entity.id
_entity.type
_entity.pdbx_description
1 polymer ?
#
loop_
_entity_poly.entity_id
_entity_poly.type
_entity_poly.pdbx_seq_one_letter_code
_entity_poly.pdbx_strand_id
1 'polypeptide(L)'
;MFWNQPDNPCKVYGLCGNFGFCNARPVLSPCKFFYGFRPLDGTGWDAGDYSGGCVRDSDENCENDRFNDIGEVTFDQEKVESSSGSRSDCERKCLSNCSCIALSYNPKTNSCKNYFGEVLNLGNSSSDLEIIQDSLSIRVLKGVRGK
;
A
#
# COMPACT_ATOMS: atom_id res chain seq x y z
N MET A 1 24.50 16.14 21.89
CA MET A 1 24.24 16.12 20.43
C MET A 1 22.85 16.68 20.20
N PHE A 2 22.68 17.63 19.28
CA PHE A 2 21.42 18.38 19.05
C PHE A 2 20.74 18.07 17.71
N TRP A 3 21.23 17.07 16.95
CA TRP A 3 20.71 16.69 15.65
C TRP A 3 20.71 15.17 15.49
N ASN A 4 19.57 14.61 15.09
CA ASN A 4 19.39 13.23 14.66
C ASN A 4 18.59 13.22 13.36
N GLN A 5 19.11 12.57 12.32
CA GLN A 5 18.38 12.34 11.09
C GLN A 5 18.58 10.89 10.65
N PRO A 6 17.52 10.20 10.18
CA PRO A 6 16.14 10.66 10.12
C PRO A 6 15.49 10.72 11.51
N ASP A 7 14.72 11.79 11.76
CA ASP A 7 13.89 11.99 12.97
C ASP A 7 12.66 11.06 12.98
N ASN A 8 12.32 10.53 11.80
CA ASN A 8 11.25 9.58 11.56
C ASN A 8 11.80 8.40 10.74
N PRO A 9 11.77 7.15 11.24
CA PRO A 9 12.27 5.99 10.50
C PRO A 9 11.62 5.84 9.12
N CYS A 10 10.35 6.23 8.95
CA CYS A 10 9.65 6.16 7.66
C CYS A 10 10.19 7.12 6.59
N LYS A 11 11.11 8.02 6.93
CA LYS A 11 11.85 8.82 5.94
C LYS A 11 12.98 8.03 5.27
N VAL A 12 13.33 6.84 5.79
CA VAL A 12 14.27 5.93 5.15
C VAL A 12 13.57 5.26 3.96
N TYR A 13 14.09 5.52 2.76
CA TYR A 13 13.56 4.94 1.52
C TYR A 13 13.59 3.41 1.58
N GLY A 14 12.46 2.78 1.26
CA GLY A 14 12.33 1.34 1.19
C GLY A 14 12.42 0.62 2.53
N LEU A 15 12.31 1.33 3.67
CA LEU A 15 12.52 0.73 5.00
C LEU A 15 11.70 -0.55 5.22
N CYS A 16 10.43 -0.52 4.81
CA CYS A 16 9.50 -1.64 5.01
C CYS A 16 9.38 -2.58 3.81
N GLY A 17 10.20 -2.39 2.78
CA GLY A 17 10.13 -3.14 1.53
C GLY A 17 8.81 -2.97 0.78
N ASN A 18 8.62 -3.77 -0.28
CA ASN A 18 7.42 -3.76 -1.10
C ASN A 18 6.17 -4.11 -0.27
N PHE A 19 5.06 -3.40 -0.46
CA PHE A 19 3.80 -3.55 0.28
C PHE A 19 3.89 -3.44 1.82
N GLY A 20 5.06 -3.13 2.39
CA GLY A 20 5.20 -2.88 3.82
C GLY A 20 4.73 -1.48 4.18
N PHE A 21 3.85 -1.40 5.17
CA PHE A 21 3.34 -0.14 5.71
C PHE A 21 4.26 0.39 6.80
N CYS A 22 4.79 1.58 6.61
CA CYS A 22 5.55 2.29 7.62
C CYS A 22 4.63 3.15 8.50
N ASN A 23 4.74 2.92 9.79
CA ASN A 23 4.16 3.75 10.84
C ASN A 23 5.29 4.23 11.75
N ALA A 24 5.52 5.54 11.78
CA ALA A 24 6.57 6.16 12.58
C ALA A 24 6.43 5.90 14.09
N ARG A 25 5.26 5.44 14.55
CA ARG A 25 4.95 5.19 15.96
C ARG A 25 4.32 3.80 16.15
N PRO A 26 4.95 2.89 16.92
CA PRO A 26 6.19 3.04 17.69
C PRO A 26 7.47 2.96 16.83
N VAL A 27 8.53 3.66 17.24
CA VAL A 27 9.81 3.75 16.50
C VAL A 27 10.55 2.41 16.40
N LEU A 28 10.41 1.53 17.40
CA LEU A 28 11.16 0.25 17.48
C LEU A 28 10.66 -0.82 16.50
N SER A 29 9.42 -0.70 16.02
CA SER A 29 8.81 -1.64 15.06
C SER A 29 7.98 -0.82 14.06
N PRO A 30 8.66 -0.06 13.18
CA PRO A 30 7.98 0.91 12.34
C PRO A 30 7.19 0.23 11.21
N CYS A 31 7.54 -0.99 10.83
CA CYS A 31 6.94 -1.68 9.70
C CYS A 31 5.80 -2.61 10.12
N LYS A 32 4.74 -2.61 9.33
CA LYS A 32 3.56 -3.46 9.46
C LYS A 32 3.17 -3.99 8.08
N PHE A 33 2.46 -5.10 8.06
CA PHE A 33 1.81 -5.61 6.85
C PHE A 33 0.29 -5.42 6.94
N PHE A 34 -0.38 -5.29 5.81
CA PHE A 34 -1.84 -5.24 5.75
C PHE A 34 -2.46 -6.62 5.88
N TYR A 35 -3.71 -6.67 6.34
CA TYR A 35 -4.48 -7.91 6.29
C TYR A 35 -4.57 -8.43 4.85
N GLY A 36 -4.34 -9.73 4.67
CA GLY A 36 -4.24 -10.35 3.34
C GLY A 36 -2.86 -10.24 2.70
N PHE A 37 -1.87 -9.78 3.46
CA PHE A 37 -0.45 -9.83 3.13
C PHE A 37 0.31 -10.48 4.28
N ARG A 38 1.45 -11.08 3.95
CA ARG A 38 2.39 -11.65 4.90
C ARG A 38 3.82 -11.24 4.54
N PRO A 39 4.76 -11.23 5.50
CA PRO A 39 6.16 -11.01 5.19
C PRO A 39 6.68 -12.01 4.17
N LEU A 40 7.52 -11.53 3.24
CA LEU A 40 8.22 -12.41 2.30
C LEU A 40 9.21 -13.32 3.05
N ASP A 41 10.00 -12.73 3.93
CA ASP A 41 10.86 -13.43 4.89
C ASP A 41 10.34 -13.19 6.31
N GLY A 42 9.63 -14.18 6.86
CA GLY A 42 9.09 -14.10 8.22
C GLY A 42 10.19 -14.10 9.30
N THR A 43 11.30 -14.82 9.08
CA THR A 43 12.39 -14.87 10.06
C THR A 43 13.15 -13.55 10.10
N GLY A 44 13.43 -12.96 8.92
CA GLY A 44 13.97 -11.61 8.81
C GLY A 44 13.04 -10.57 9.46
N TRP A 45 11.74 -10.65 9.16
CA TRP A 45 10.74 -9.73 9.71
C TRP A 45 10.70 -9.75 11.24
N ASP A 46 10.69 -10.93 11.85
CA ASP A 46 10.70 -11.10 13.31
C ASP A 46 12.01 -10.62 13.94
N ALA A 47 13.11 -10.63 13.18
CA ALA A 47 14.41 -10.09 13.58
C ALA A 47 14.55 -8.57 13.31
N GLY A 48 13.54 -7.93 12.72
CA GLY A 48 13.54 -6.50 12.39
C GLY A 48 14.13 -6.15 11.02
N ASP A 49 14.41 -7.13 10.16
CA ASP A 49 14.74 -6.93 8.76
C ASP A 49 13.47 -6.95 7.91
N TYR A 50 12.99 -5.75 7.58
CA TYR A 50 11.78 -5.55 6.78
C TYR A 50 12.08 -5.37 5.29
N SER A 51 13.35 -5.46 4.87
CA SER A 51 13.77 -5.12 3.50
C SER A 51 13.13 -6.03 2.43
N GLY A 52 12.82 -7.29 2.80
CA GLY A 52 12.11 -8.23 1.93
C GLY A 52 10.64 -7.88 1.68
N GLY A 53 10.06 -6.97 2.45
CA GLY A 53 8.68 -6.53 2.27
C GLY A 53 7.64 -7.62 2.51
N CYS A 54 6.47 -7.40 1.92
CA CYS A 54 5.28 -8.22 2.07
C CYS A 54 4.82 -8.75 0.73
N VAL A 55 4.27 -9.95 0.75
CA VAL A 55 3.57 -10.54 -0.39
C VAL A 55 2.11 -10.74 -0.03
N ARG A 56 1.25 -10.60 -1.03
CA ARG A 56 -0.16 -10.92 -0.89
C ARG A 56 -0.31 -12.39 -0.52
N ASP A 57 -1.18 -12.69 0.45
CA ASP A 57 -1.67 -14.05 0.64
C ASP A 57 -2.37 -14.44 -0.67
N SER A 58 -1.82 -15.37 -1.45
CA SER A 58 -2.30 -15.66 -2.80
C SER A 58 -2.95 -17.05 -2.88
N ASP A 59 -4.11 -17.11 -3.53
CA ASP A 59 -4.41 -18.16 -4.48
C ASP A 59 -3.85 -17.74 -5.85
N GLU A 60 -3.46 -18.68 -6.72
CA GLU A 60 -2.88 -18.39 -8.04
C GLU A 60 -3.83 -17.58 -8.96
N ASN A 61 -5.11 -17.49 -8.60
CA ASN A 61 -6.14 -16.80 -9.36
C ASN A 61 -6.54 -15.44 -8.73
N CYS A 62 -6.42 -14.35 -9.49
CA CYS A 62 -6.79 -12.98 -9.08
C CYS A 62 -8.27 -12.61 -9.38
N GLU A 63 -9.04 -13.52 -9.98
CA GLU A 63 -10.45 -13.29 -10.41
C GLU A 63 -11.41 -13.04 -9.24
N ASN A 64 -11.08 -13.58 -8.07
CA ASN A 64 -11.88 -13.42 -6.86
C ASN A 64 -11.30 -12.37 -5.92
N ASP A 65 -10.59 -11.36 -6.43
CA ASP A 65 -10.11 -10.29 -5.57
C ASP A 65 -11.17 -9.23 -5.30
N ARG A 66 -10.96 -8.47 -4.24
CA ARG A 66 -11.74 -7.29 -3.87
C ARG A 66 -10.80 -6.17 -3.45
N PHE A 67 -11.35 -4.98 -3.26
CA PHE A 67 -10.61 -3.87 -2.70
C PHE A 67 -10.92 -3.68 -1.21
N ASN A 68 -9.90 -3.31 -0.45
CA ASN A 68 -10.02 -2.89 0.93
C ASN A 68 -9.50 -1.45 1.05
N ASP A 69 -10.35 -0.56 1.54
CA ASP A 69 -9.96 0.83 1.80
C ASP A 69 -8.97 0.87 2.97
N ILE A 70 -7.83 1.52 2.76
CA ILE A 70 -6.80 1.69 3.78
C ILE A 70 -6.63 3.14 4.22
N GLY A 71 -7.47 4.04 3.68
CA GLY A 71 -7.49 5.46 4.01
C GLY A 71 -6.42 6.26 3.28
N GLU A 72 -6.09 7.41 3.84
CA GLU A 72 -5.09 8.33 3.29
C GLU A 72 -3.68 7.86 3.63
N VAL A 73 -2.89 7.62 2.59
CA VAL A 73 -1.53 7.08 2.69
C VAL A 73 -0.62 7.78 1.69
N THR A 74 0.66 7.85 2.03
CA THR A 74 1.71 8.23 1.09
C THR A 74 2.36 6.97 0.56
N PHE A 75 2.71 6.94 -0.72
CA PHE A 75 3.44 5.83 -1.34
C PHE A 75 4.11 6.28 -2.64
N ASP A 76 5.16 5.57 -3.02
CA ASP A 76 5.75 5.64 -4.35
C ASP A 76 5.18 4.50 -5.20
N GLN A 77 4.82 4.81 -6.44
CA GLN A 77 4.31 3.86 -7.41
C GLN A 77 5.11 3.87 -8.71
N GLU A 78 5.17 2.72 -9.37
CA GLU A 78 5.82 2.60 -10.68
C GLU A 78 4.91 3.03 -11.83
N LYS A 79 3.63 2.61 -11.81
CA LYS A 79 2.71 2.86 -12.92
C LYS A 79 1.31 3.22 -12.42
N VAL A 80 0.74 4.28 -13.00
CA VAL A 80 -0.63 4.74 -12.76
C VAL A 80 -1.38 4.96 -14.06
N GLU A 81 -2.63 4.50 -14.12
CA GLU A 81 -3.55 4.82 -15.21
C GLU A 81 -4.73 5.63 -14.67
N SER A 82 -4.91 6.84 -15.18
CA SER A 82 -6.04 7.71 -14.82
C SER A 82 -7.19 7.57 -15.81
N SER A 83 -8.41 7.54 -15.30
CA SER A 83 -9.63 7.49 -16.10
C SER A 83 -10.78 8.21 -15.40
N SER A 84 -11.86 8.49 -16.11
CA SER A 84 -13.10 8.98 -15.52
C SER A 84 -14.17 7.88 -15.58
N GLY A 85 -15.00 7.77 -14.56
CA GLY A 85 -16.04 6.75 -14.49
C GLY A 85 -16.54 6.56 -13.06
N SER A 86 -17.35 5.52 -12.83
CA SER A 86 -17.76 5.16 -11.48
C SER A 86 -16.66 4.39 -10.74
N ARG A 87 -16.74 4.35 -9.41
CA ARG A 87 -15.87 3.48 -8.60
C ARG A 87 -15.97 2.02 -9.06
N SER A 88 -17.16 1.53 -9.36
CA SER A 88 -17.38 0.15 -9.80
C SER A 88 -16.70 -0.15 -11.14
N ASP A 89 -16.63 0.82 -12.06
CA ASP A 89 -15.91 0.66 -13.32
C ASP A 89 -14.39 0.65 -13.10
N CYS A 90 -13.91 1.50 -12.18
CA CYS A 90 -12.52 1.54 -11.73
C CYS A 90 -12.07 0.20 -11.14
N GLU A 91 -12.90 -0.37 -10.25
CA GLU A 91 -12.69 -1.67 -9.64
C GLU A 91 -12.68 -2.77 -10.70
N ARG A 92 -13.66 -2.80 -11.60
CA ARG A 92 -13.75 -3.81 -12.67
C ARG A 92 -12.55 -3.78 -13.60
N LYS A 93 -12.10 -2.58 -13.99
CA LYS A 93 -10.91 -2.41 -14.84
C LYS A 93 -9.66 -2.94 -14.15
N CYS A 94 -9.47 -2.61 -12.87
CA CYS A 94 -8.34 -3.11 -12.09
C CYS A 94 -8.39 -4.64 -11.93
N LEU A 95 -9.55 -5.20 -11.57
CA LEU A 95 -9.70 -6.64 -11.36
C LEU A 95 -9.42 -7.46 -12.64
N SER A 96 -9.72 -6.89 -13.82
CA SER A 96 -9.43 -7.52 -15.12
C SER A 96 -7.93 -7.67 -15.44
N ASN A 97 -7.04 -7.06 -14.67
CA ASN A 97 -5.60 -7.17 -14.83
C ASN A 97 -4.93 -7.51 -13.49
N CYS A 98 -4.38 -8.72 -13.34
CA CYS A 98 -3.76 -9.14 -12.08
C CYS A 98 -2.55 -8.28 -11.66
N SER A 99 -1.94 -7.52 -12.57
CA SER A 99 -0.87 -6.57 -12.23
C SER A 99 -1.40 -5.30 -11.55
N CYS A 100 -2.72 -5.07 -11.55
CA CYS A 100 -3.34 -3.97 -10.83
C CYS A 100 -3.48 -4.33 -9.36
N ILE A 101 -2.92 -3.48 -8.50
CA ILE A 101 -2.68 -3.77 -7.08
C ILE A 101 -3.44 -2.83 -6.14
N ALA A 102 -3.81 -1.64 -6.62
CA ALA A 102 -4.60 -0.69 -5.87
C ALA A 102 -5.36 0.26 -6.80
N LEU A 103 -6.32 1.00 -6.22
CA LEU A 103 -6.99 2.10 -6.89
C LEU A 103 -7.21 3.28 -5.94
N SER A 104 -7.39 4.46 -6.50
CA SER A 104 -8.00 5.59 -5.81
C SER A 104 -9.18 6.13 -6.61
N TYR A 105 -10.21 6.60 -5.89
CA TYR A 105 -11.41 7.12 -6.50
C TYR A 105 -11.84 8.43 -5.84
N ASN A 106 -12.01 9.47 -6.65
CA ASN A 106 -12.51 10.76 -6.21
C ASN A 106 -13.97 10.96 -6.67
N PRO A 107 -14.96 10.89 -5.76
CA PRO A 107 -16.38 11.01 -6.12
C PRO A 107 -16.79 12.42 -6.56
N LYS A 108 -16.00 13.46 -6.26
CA LYS A 108 -16.32 14.85 -6.67
C LYS A 108 -16.03 15.08 -8.15
N THR A 109 -14.99 14.42 -8.67
CA THR A 109 -14.55 14.57 -10.06
C THR A 109 -14.83 13.33 -10.91
N ASN A 110 -15.38 12.26 -10.32
CA ASN A 110 -15.48 10.93 -10.91
C ASN A 110 -14.14 10.47 -11.51
N SER A 111 -13.05 10.79 -10.83
CA SER A 111 -11.69 10.45 -11.25
C SER A 111 -11.27 9.14 -10.59
N CYS A 112 -10.79 8.21 -11.40
CA CYS A 112 -10.26 6.91 -11.01
C CYS A 112 -8.79 6.85 -11.38
N LYS A 113 -7.96 6.38 -10.45
CA LYS A 113 -6.59 5.99 -10.73
C LYS A 113 -6.41 4.51 -10.40
N ASN A 114 -5.89 3.74 -11.32
CA ASN A 114 -5.49 2.35 -11.09
C ASN A 114 -3.95 2.30 -11.01
N TYR A 115 -3.45 1.64 -9.97
CA TYR A 115 -2.02 1.49 -9.69
C TYR A 115 -1.58 0.07 -10.03
N PHE A 116 -0.42 -0.05 -10.66
CA PHE A 116 0.14 -1.32 -11.13
C PHE A 116 1.59 -1.47 -10.66
N GLY A 117 2.01 -2.73 -10.50
CA GLY A 117 3.38 -3.07 -10.12
C GLY A 117 3.58 -3.12 -8.61
N GLU A 118 4.71 -2.61 -8.14
CA GLU A 118 5.09 -2.61 -6.73
C GLU A 118 4.68 -1.29 -6.03
N VAL A 119 4.55 -1.35 -4.70
CA VAL A 119 4.32 -0.17 -3.85
C VAL A 119 5.42 -0.07 -2.82
N LEU A 120 6.15 1.03 -2.86
CA LEU A 120 7.21 1.33 -1.90
C LEU A 120 6.84 2.57 -1.08
N ASN A 121 7.51 2.71 0.08
CA ASN A 121 7.34 3.86 0.98
C ASN A 121 5.88 4.08 1.40
N LEU A 122 5.10 3.01 1.43
CA LEU A 122 3.73 3.03 1.85
C LEU A 122 3.68 3.35 3.34
N GLY A 123 2.96 4.39 3.75
CA GLY A 123 2.95 4.80 5.15
C GLY A 123 1.87 5.80 5.48
N ASN A 124 1.76 6.13 6.77
CA ASN A 124 0.90 7.21 7.20
C ASN A 124 1.44 8.54 6.67
N SER A 125 0.54 9.46 6.33
CA SER A 125 0.90 10.84 6.04
C SER A 125 1.50 11.47 7.30
N SER A 126 2.83 11.40 7.39
CA SER A 126 3.61 12.27 8.27
C SER A 126 3.50 13.65 7.64
N SER A 127 3.09 14.65 8.41
CA SER A 127 2.65 15.99 7.99
C SER A 127 3.62 16.86 7.15
N ASP A 128 4.62 16.28 6.49
CA ASP A 128 5.71 16.94 5.76
C ASP A 128 5.88 16.47 4.30
N LEU A 129 5.00 15.61 3.76
CA LEU A 129 5.03 15.25 2.33
C LEU A 129 3.73 15.67 1.65
N GLU A 130 3.80 16.74 0.85
CA GLU A 130 2.74 17.20 -0.07
C GLU A 130 2.56 16.25 -1.27
N ILE A 131 2.34 14.96 -1.03
CA ILE A 131 2.21 13.97 -2.12
C ILE A 131 0.94 13.15 -1.92
N ILE A 132 -0.06 13.49 -2.74
CA ILE A 132 -1.27 12.71 -3.07
C ILE A 132 -2.09 12.25 -1.85
N GLN A 133 -2.96 13.13 -1.33
CA GLN A 133 -4.06 12.76 -0.43
C GLN A 133 -5.17 12.02 -1.20
N ASP A 134 -4.86 10.84 -1.74
CA ASP A 134 -5.87 9.95 -2.29
C ASP A 134 -6.17 8.86 -1.27
N SER A 135 -7.45 8.67 -0.95
CA SER A 135 -7.89 7.46 -0.24
C SER A 135 -7.60 6.25 -1.13
N LEU A 136 -6.67 5.40 -0.68
CA LEU A 136 -6.22 4.25 -1.43
C LEU A 136 -7.01 3.01 -1.04
N SER A 137 -7.38 2.22 -2.03
CA SER A 137 -8.01 0.92 -1.86
C SER A 137 -7.06 -0.16 -2.42
N ILE A 138 -6.54 -1.04 -1.56
CA ILE A 138 -5.61 -2.11 -1.94
C ILE A 138 -6.39 -3.36 -2.34
N ARG A 139 -5.90 -4.06 -3.37
CA ARG A 139 -6.44 -5.34 -3.83
C ARG A 139 -6.05 -6.50 -2.89
N VAL A 140 -7.05 -7.25 -2.41
CA VAL A 140 -6.90 -8.38 -1.48
C VAL A 140 -7.80 -9.56 -1.89
N LEU A 141 -7.48 -10.78 -1.45
CA LEU A 141 -8.32 -11.96 -1.69
C LEU A 141 -9.73 -11.82 -1.07
N LYS A 142 -10.76 -12.29 -1.78
CA LYS A 142 -12.14 -12.40 -1.27
C LYS A 142 -12.23 -13.50 -0.20
N GLY A 143 -12.15 -13.06 1.05
CA GLY A 143 -12.14 -13.92 2.23
C GLY A 143 -11.44 -13.25 3.40
N VAL A 144 -10.50 -12.35 3.08
CA VAL A 144 -9.88 -11.44 4.03
C VAL A 144 -10.92 -10.40 4.47
N ARG A 145 -11.50 -10.58 5.66
CA ARG A 145 -12.34 -9.55 6.30
C ARG A 145 -11.43 -8.64 7.11
N GLY A 146 -11.29 -7.38 6.67
CA GLY A 146 -10.82 -6.30 7.55
C GLY A 146 -11.81 -6.12 8.71
N LYS A 147 -11.28 -5.94 9.92
CA LYS A 147 -12.06 -5.46 11.07
C LYS A 147 -12.06 -3.95 11.10
#